data_AF-A0A068VKZ1-F1
#
_entry.id   AF-A0A068VKZ1-F1
#
_cell.length_a   1.000
_cell.length_b   1.000
_cell.length_c   1.000
_cell.angle_alpha   90.00
_cell.angle_beta   90.00
_cell.angle_gamma   90.00
#
_symmetry.space_group_name_H-M   'P 1'
#
loop_
_entity.id
_entity.type
_entity.pdbx_description
1 polymer ?
#
loop_
_entity_poly.entity_id
_entity_poly.type
_entity_poly.pdbx_seq_one_letter_code
_entity_poly.pdbx_strand_id
1 'polypeptide(L)'
;MTEVVANYNINVNEFAANMAVEGFQSAEVEAIMKAVGENKTWNAIEGLSDTNANLQGLCGTTTAQNVDKAVPRDVQEMAEFAVAEYNRRAGTKLVLIKVLRYVKRVVVFGTFYGLHMLTQDDKGTYKDQALALKFKNGKKVLVWYKHNEN
;
A
#
# COMPACT_ATOMS: atom_id res chain seq x y z
N MET A 1 -19.00 -18.31 -3.65
CA MET A 1 -17.73 -17.55 -3.63
C MET A 1 -17.94 -16.45 -2.62
N THR A 2 -17.56 -16.70 -1.37
CA THR A 2 -17.76 -15.78 -0.25
C THR A 2 -16.92 -14.54 -0.53
N GLU A 3 -17.55 -13.38 -0.66
CA GLU A 3 -16.83 -12.11 -0.67
C GLU A 3 -16.03 -12.05 0.63
N VAL A 4 -14.70 -12.05 0.50
CA VAL A 4 -13.83 -11.66 1.59
C VAL A 4 -14.05 -10.16 1.75
N VAL A 5 -15.02 -9.78 2.59
CA VAL A 5 -15.20 -8.39 3.03
C VAL A 5 -14.08 -8.14 4.02
N ALA A 6 -12.90 -7.86 3.49
CA ALA A 6 -11.76 -7.61 4.33
C ALA A 6 -11.96 -6.26 5.03
N ASN A 7 -12.03 -6.34 6.36
CA ASN A 7 -12.28 -5.20 7.22
C ASN A 7 -10.97 -4.46 7.46
N TYR A 8 -10.54 -3.67 6.49
CA TYR A 8 -9.38 -2.79 6.67
C TYR A 8 -9.84 -1.62 7.53
N ASN A 9 -9.38 -1.61 8.77
CA ASN A 9 -9.75 -0.68 9.83
C ASN A 9 -9.22 0.75 9.55
N ILE A 10 -9.47 1.29 8.35
CA ILE A 10 -9.15 2.67 7.99
C ILE A 10 -10.16 3.57 8.67
N ASN A 11 -9.68 4.37 9.61
CA ASN A 11 -10.46 5.48 10.14
C ASN A 11 -10.56 6.57 9.07
N VAL A 12 -11.67 6.59 8.34
CA VAL A 12 -11.92 7.52 7.22
C VAL A 12 -11.80 8.99 7.64
N ASN A 13 -12.32 9.32 8.83
CA ASN A 13 -12.33 10.69 9.32
C ASN A 13 -10.92 11.16 9.67
N GLU A 14 -10.14 10.31 10.33
CA GLU A 14 -8.74 10.59 10.67
C GLU A 14 -7.87 10.66 9.41
N PHE A 15 -8.11 9.75 8.45
CA PHE A 15 -7.44 9.80 7.16
C PHE A 15 -7.72 11.12 6.44
N ALA A 16 -8.99 11.52 6.31
CA ALA A 16 -9.36 12.79 5.68
C ALA A 16 -8.76 14.01 6.39
N ALA A 17 -8.75 14.02 7.73
CA ALA A 17 -8.15 15.10 8.51
C ALA A 17 -6.62 15.19 8.29
N ASN A 18 -5.91 14.06 8.32
CA ASN A 18 -4.46 14.01 8.09
C ASN A 18 -4.12 14.48 6.67
N MET A 19 -4.91 14.07 5.68
CA MET A 19 -4.75 14.50 4.29
C MET A 19 -4.97 16.00 4.10
N ALA A 20 -5.93 16.59 4.81
CA ALA A 20 -6.13 18.04 4.79
C ALA A 20 -4.91 18.79 5.37
N VAL A 21 -4.33 18.29 6.47
CA VAL A 21 -3.09 18.85 7.06
C VAL A 21 -1.90 18.73 6.10
N GLU A 22 -1.83 17.66 5.32
CA GLU A 22 -0.81 17.45 4.29
C GLU A 22 -1.06 18.25 2.99
N GLY A 23 -2.09 19.11 2.96
CA GLY A 23 -2.37 20.01 1.84
C GLY A 23 -3.04 19.34 0.62
N PHE A 24 -3.77 18.24 0.85
CA PHE A 24 -4.61 17.62 -0.17
C PHE A 24 -5.97 18.29 -0.24
N GLN A 25 -6.49 18.43 -1.46
CA GLN A 25 -7.82 18.98 -1.69
C GLN A 25 -8.90 17.95 -1.35
N SER A 26 -10.07 18.40 -0.91
CA SER A 26 -11.20 17.51 -0.57
C SER A 26 -11.56 16.55 -1.73
N ALA A 27 -11.50 17.02 -2.97
CA ALA A 27 -11.75 16.18 -4.15
C ALA A 27 -10.68 15.08 -4.35
N GLU A 28 -9.41 15.34 -4.02
CA GLU A 28 -8.35 14.33 -4.03
C GLU A 28 -8.64 13.25 -2.97
N VAL A 29 -9.06 13.67 -1.77
CA VAL A 29 -9.41 12.77 -0.66
C VAL A 29 -10.63 11.91 -1.00
N GLU A 30 -11.69 12.49 -1.54
CA GLU A 30 -12.89 11.76 -1.96
C GLU A 30 -12.58 10.71 -3.04
N ALA A 31 -11.74 11.06 -4.02
CA ALA A 31 -11.32 10.12 -5.06
C ALA A 31 -10.54 8.93 -4.49
N ILE A 32 -9.67 9.17 -3.51
CA ILE A 32 -8.98 8.09 -2.78
C ILE A 32 -10.01 7.22 -2.06
N MET A 33 -10.88 7.81 -1.25
CA MET A 33 -11.84 7.06 -0.44
C MET A 33 -12.76 6.19 -1.29
N LYS A 34 -13.21 6.71 -2.43
CA LYS A 34 -14.01 5.95 -3.40
C LYS A 34 -13.23 4.74 -3.95
N ALA A 35 -11.97 4.94 -4.34
CA ALA A 35 -11.15 3.87 -4.91
C ALA A 35 -10.73 2.80 -3.87
N VAL A 36 -10.55 3.21 -2.62
CA VAL A 36 -10.20 2.33 -1.49
C VAL A 36 -11.43 1.59 -0.97
N GLY A 37 -12.63 2.15 -1.11
CA GLY A 37 -13.89 1.44 -0.82
C GLY A 37 -14.21 0.31 -1.81
N GLU A 38 -13.47 0.16 -2.91
CA GLU A 38 -13.64 -0.96 -3.84
C GLU A 38 -12.96 -2.23 -3.30
N ASN A 39 -13.70 -3.34 -3.15
CA ASN A 39 -13.16 -4.66 -2.76
C ASN A 39 -11.92 -5.09 -3.58
N LYS A 40 -11.83 -4.64 -4.84
CA LYS A 40 -10.73 -4.99 -5.75
C LYS A 40 -9.36 -4.47 -5.29
N THR A 41 -9.30 -3.29 -4.68
CA THR A 41 -8.04 -2.72 -4.15
C THR A 41 -7.48 -3.61 -3.04
N TRP A 42 -8.37 -4.18 -2.26
CA TRP A 42 -8.08 -4.94 -1.07
C TRP A 42 -7.76 -6.40 -1.32
N ASN A 43 -8.56 -7.07 -2.15
CA ASN A 43 -8.28 -8.44 -2.58
C ASN A 43 -6.87 -8.55 -3.20
N ALA A 44 -6.42 -7.49 -3.89
CA ALA A 44 -5.08 -7.41 -4.46
C ALA A 44 -3.97 -7.39 -3.39
N ILE A 45 -4.20 -6.76 -2.23
CA ILE A 45 -3.24 -6.69 -1.11
C ILE A 45 -3.22 -8.00 -0.32
N GLU A 46 -4.39 -8.58 -0.03
CA GLU A 46 -4.48 -9.88 0.63
C GLU A 46 -3.78 -10.96 -0.17
N GLY A 47 -3.98 -10.97 -1.49
CA GLY A 47 -3.29 -11.88 -2.39
C GLY A 47 -1.75 -11.76 -2.35
N LEU A 48 -1.18 -10.63 -1.89
CA LEU A 48 0.28 -10.52 -1.72
C LEU A 48 0.81 -11.35 -0.56
N SER A 49 -0.02 -11.67 0.43
CA SER A 49 0.37 -12.46 1.61
C SER A 49 0.40 -13.96 1.34
N ASP A 50 -0.34 -14.43 0.34
CA ASP A 50 -0.40 -15.84 -0.06
C ASP A 50 0.73 -16.17 -1.05
N THR A 51 1.62 -17.07 -0.66
CA THR A 51 2.75 -17.53 -1.48
C THR A 51 2.35 -18.17 -2.81
N ASN A 52 1.12 -18.68 -2.93
CA ASN A 52 0.60 -19.40 -4.10
C ASN A 52 -0.49 -18.65 -4.88
N ALA A 53 -0.86 -17.43 -4.48
CA ALA A 53 -1.94 -16.72 -5.14
C ALA A 53 -1.57 -16.32 -6.58
N ASN A 54 -2.17 -17.03 -7.54
CA ASN A 54 -2.37 -16.51 -8.89
C ASN A 54 -3.25 -15.26 -8.77
N LEU A 55 -2.62 -14.08 -8.72
CA LEU A 55 -3.33 -12.80 -8.72
C LEU A 55 -3.98 -12.57 -10.07
N GLN A 56 -5.16 -13.14 -10.27
CA GLN A 56 -6.02 -12.81 -11.39
C GLN A 56 -6.86 -11.59 -11.02
N GLY A 57 -6.44 -10.42 -11.50
CA GLY A 57 -7.32 -9.25 -11.62
C GLY A 57 -6.61 -7.91 -11.52
N LEU A 58 -6.49 -7.19 -12.64
CA LEU A 58 -7.35 -6.04 -13.00
C LEU A 58 -6.57 -5.14 -13.98
N CYS A 59 -6.98 -5.19 -15.27
CA CYS A 59 -6.34 -4.62 -16.48
C CYS A 59 -5.24 -5.49 -17.13
N GLY A 60 -5.63 -6.62 -17.73
CA GLY A 60 -4.86 -7.31 -18.77
C GLY A 60 -3.60 -8.06 -18.32
N THR A 61 -2.86 -7.59 -17.33
CA THR A 61 -1.69 -8.27 -16.73
C THR A 61 -1.42 -7.69 -15.34
N THR A 62 -1.76 -8.42 -14.26
CA THR A 62 -1.37 -8.00 -12.90
C THR A 62 -1.08 -9.22 -12.02
N THR A 63 -0.18 -10.08 -12.46
CA THR A 63 0.42 -11.10 -11.58
C THR A 63 1.23 -10.37 -10.50
N ALA A 64 1.10 -10.76 -9.22
CA ALA A 64 2.05 -10.34 -8.19
C ALA A 64 3.45 -10.62 -8.72
N GLN A 65 4.27 -9.59 -8.78
CA GLN A 65 5.65 -9.79 -9.18
C GLN A 65 6.41 -10.25 -7.94
N ASN A 66 6.74 -11.54 -7.91
CA ASN A 66 7.79 -12.04 -7.03
C ASN A 66 9.06 -11.28 -7.37
N VAL A 67 9.67 -10.68 -6.35
CA VAL A 67 10.94 -9.98 -6.50
C VAL A 67 12.08 -11.01 -6.47
N ASP A 68 12.11 -11.84 -7.51
CA ASP A 68 13.27 -12.66 -7.86
C ASP A 68 14.20 -11.87 -8.82
N LYS A 69 13.72 -10.72 -9.33
CA LYS A 69 14.40 -9.74 -10.19
C LYS A 69 14.41 -8.36 -9.55
N ALA A 70 15.17 -7.42 -10.10
CA ALA A 70 15.26 -6.05 -9.60
C ALA A 70 13.87 -5.39 -9.49
N VAL A 71 13.57 -4.82 -8.30
CA VAL A 71 12.35 -4.05 -8.04
C VAL A 71 12.33 -2.82 -8.96
N PRO A 72 11.22 -2.52 -9.66
CA PRO A 72 11.10 -1.28 -10.40
C PRO A 72 11.35 -0.07 -9.49
N ARG A 73 12.07 0.93 -10.01
CA ARG A 73 12.46 2.12 -9.22
C ARG A 73 11.27 2.79 -8.53
N ASP A 74 10.13 2.89 -9.21
CA ASP A 74 8.95 3.54 -8.66
C ASP A 74 8.27 2.73 -7.55
N VAL A 75 8.34 1.40 -7.60
CA VAL A 75 7.86 0.52 -6.51
C VAL A 75 8.77 0.66 -5.29
N GLN A 76 10.10 0.63 -5.51
CA GLN A 76 11.08 0.81 -4.44
C GLN A 76 10.88 2.17 -3.75
N GLU A 77 10.73 3.24 -4.54
CA GLU A 77 10.45 4.59 -4.05
C GLU A 77 9.17 4.66 -3.20
N MET A 78 8.11 3.95 -3.59
CA MET A 78 6.85 3.91 -2.84
C MET A 78 6.94 3.05 -1.58
N ALA A 79 7.75 2.00 -1.58
CA ALA A 79 8.04 1.19 -0.40
C ALA A 79 8.81 1.99 0.66
N GLU A 80 9.87 2.70 0.25
CA GLU A 80 10.65 3.57 1.13
C GLU A 80 9.77 4.68 1.72
N PHE A 81 8.94 5.31 0.87
CA PHE A 81 7.97 6.30 1.31
C PHE A 81 6.99 5.72 2.34
N ALA A 82 6.42 4.54 2.09
CA ALA A 82 5.44 3.94 3.00
C ALA A 82 6.03 3.66 4.39
N VAL A 83 7.25 3.13 4.45
CA VAL A 83 7.94 2.86 5.72
C VAL A 83 8.30 4.16 6.43
N ALA A 84 8.85 5.15 5.72
CA ALA A 84 9.20 6.45 6.30
C ALA A 84 7.97 7.18 6.86
N GLU A 85 6.85 7.14 6.13
CA GLU A 85 5.61 7.79 6.51
C GLU A 85 4.94 7.09 7.69
N TYR A 86 4.99 5.75 7.74
CA TYR A 86 4.56 5.00 8.91
C TYR A 86 5.41 5.34 10.14
N ASN A 87 6.75 5.36 10.01
CA ASN A 87 7.65 5.77 11.08
C ASN A 87 7.33 7.17 11.61
N ARG A 88 7.06 8.11 10.71
CA ARG A 88 6.69 9.49 11.07
C ARG A 88 5.39 9.55 11.86
N ARG A 89 4.37 8.76 11.46
CA ARG A 89 3.03 8.76 12.09
C ARG A 89 3.00 7.97 13.40
N ALA A 90 3.68 6.82 13.46
CA ALA A 90 3.67 5.89 14.59
C ALA A 90 4.83 6.10 15.58
N GLY A 91 5.80 6.96 15.26
CA GLY A 91 6.99 7.17 16.10
C GLY A 91 7.97 5.98 16.11
N THR A 92 7.93 5.14 15.07
CA THR A 92 8.77 3.94 14.95
C THR A 92 10.05 4.21 14.14
N LYS A 93 10.94 3.22 14.06
CA LYS A 93 12.24 3.31 13.35
C LYS A 93 12.49 2.10 12.43
N LEU A 94 11.45 1.66 11.72
CA LEU A 94 11.57 0.55 10.77
C LEU A 94 12.46 0.94 9.59
N VAL A 95 13.30 0.00 9.17
CA VAL A 95 14.13 0.10 7.96
C VAL A 95 13.58 -0.88 6.93
N LEU A 96 13.36 -0.42 5.70
CA LEU A 96 13.02 -1.29 4.59
C LEU A 96 14.23 -2.14 4.21
N ILE A 97 14.12 -3.46 4.33
CA ILE A 97 15.16 -4.41 3.88
C ILE A 97 14.98 -4.74 2.40
N LYS A 98 13.76 -5.13 2.01
CA LYS A 98 13.40 -5.40 0.60
C LYS A 98 11.89 -5.43 0.38
N VAL A 99 11.48 -5.19 -0.85
CA VAL A 99 10.12 -5.52 -1.32
C VAL A 99 10.09 -7.01 -1.67
N LEU A 100 9.14 -7.76 -1.10
CA LEU A 100 8.93 -9.18 -1.38
C LEU A 100 8.03 -9.36 -2.61
N ARG A 101 6.92 -8.62 -2.62
CA ARG A 101 5.91 -8.61 -3.69
C ARG A 101 5.24 -7.26 -3.76
N TYR A 102 4.69 -6.95 -4.93
CA TYR A 102 3.88 -5.76 -5.12
C TYR A 102 2.80 -5.95 -6.19
N VAL A 103 1.77 -5.10 -6.11
CA VAL A 103 0.76 -4.90 -7.16
C VAL A 103 0.68 -3.41 -7.46
N LYS A 104 0.52 -3.07 -8.74
CA LYS A 104 0.27 -1.71 -9.21
C LYS A 104 -1.11 -1.61 -9.81
N ARG A 105 -1.88 -0.61 -9.40
CA ARG A 105 -3.18 -0.29 -10.00
C ARG A 105 -3.19 1.17 -10.45
N VAL A 106 -3.23 1.38 -11.75
CA VAL A 106 -3.37 2.72 -12.33
C VAL A 106 -4.84 3.13 -12.26
N VAL A 107 -5.08 4.32 -11.74
CA VAL A 107 -6.40 4.98 -11.68
C VAL A 107 -6.30 6.35 -12.34
N VAL A 108 -7.45 6.99 -12.56
CA VAL A 108 -7.53 8.28 -13.28
C VAL A 108 -6.61 9.34 -12.66
N PHE A 109 -6.47 9.37 -11.34
CA PHE A 109 -5.72 10.38 -10.59
C PHE A 109 -4.30 9.96 -10.17
N GLY A 110 -3.89 8.70 -10.38
CA GLY A 110 -2.61 8.22 -9.87
C GLY A 110 -2.41 6.72 -10.02
N THR A 111 -1.45 6.18 -9.28
CA THR A 111 -1.17 4.74 -9.22
C THR A 111 -1.13 4.28 -7.77
N PHE A 112 -1.96 3.31 -7.43
CA PHE A 112 -1.90 2.60 -6.16
C PHE A 112 -0.83 1.52 -6.21
N TYR A 113 -0.14 1.36 -5.09
CA TYR A 113 0.90 0.39 -4.84
C TYR A 113 0.49 -0.43 -3.62
N GLY A 114 0.08 -1.67 -3.85
CA GLY A 114 0.00 -2.68 -2.81
C GLY A 114 1.38 -3.28 -2.62
N LEU A 115 1.89 -3.24 -1.39
CA LEU A 115 3.26 -3.60 -1.07
C LEU A 115 3.27 -4.68 0.00
N HIS A 116 4.09 -5.70 -0.20
CA HIS A 116 4.45 -6.67 0.82
C HIS A 116 5.98 -6.65 0.94
N MET A 117 6.45 -6.29 2.13
CA MET A 117 7.81 -5.84 2.37
C MET A 117 8.41 -6.57 3.56
N LEU A 118 9.73 -6.69 3.56
CA LEU A 118 10.50 -7.08 4.71
C LEU A 118 11.06 -5.81 5.35
N THR A 119 10.69 -5.55 6.59
CA THR A 119 11.17 -4.41 7.38
C THR A 119 11.90 -4.91 8.61
N GLN A 120 12.71 -4.04 9.22
CA GLN A 120 13.48 -4.42 10.42
C GLN A 120 13.63 -3.22 11.36
N ASP A 121 13.61 -3.49 12.66
CA ASP A 121 14.07 -2.57 13.71
C ASP A 121 15.03 -3.27 14.69
N ASP A 122 15.17 -2.73 15.90
CA ASP A 122 15.99 -3.29 16.97
C ASP A 122 15.41 -4.56 17.60
N LYS A 123 14.11 -4.83 17.43
CA LYS A 123 13.40 -5.99 17.98
C LYS A 123 13.36 -7.16 17.01
N GLY A 124 13.42 -6.92 15.70
CA GLY A 124 13.51 -7.99 14.73
C GLY A 124 13.12 -7.61 13.31
N THR A 125 12.85 -8.65 12.51
CA THR A 125 12.45 -8.52 11.11
C THR A 125 10.96 -8.86 10.97
N TYR A 126 10.23 -8.06 10.20
CA TYR A 126 8.78 -8.15 10.03
C TYR A 126 8.38 -8.22 8.57
N LYS A 127 7.22 -8.85 8.33
CA LYS A 127 6.58 -8.89 7.01
C LYS A 127 5.44 -7.90 6.96
N ASP A 128 5.74 -6.68 6.58
CA ASP A 128 4.77 -5.59 6.59
C ASP A 128 4.02 -5.50 5.27
N GLN A 129 2.79 -4.99 5.35
CA GLN A 129 1.98 -4.68 4.19
C GLN A 129 1.60 -3.21 4.18
N ALA A 130 1.57 -2.61 3.00
CA ALA A 130 1.16 -1.22 2.85
C ALA A 130 0.34 -1.01 1.58
N LEU A 131 -0.57 -0.03 1.65
CA LEU A 131 -1.22 0.57 0.51
C LEU A 131 -0.77 2.02 0.43
N ALA A 132 -0.09 2.36 -0.66
CA ALA A 132 0.33 3.72 -0.94
C ALA A 132 -0.17 4.18 -2.32
N LEU A 133 -0.32 5.48 -2.49
CA LEU A 133 -0.76 6.10 -3.74
C LEU A 133 0.26 7.14 -4.18
N LYS A 134 0.61 7.13 -5.46
CA LYS A 134 1.36 8.21 -6.13
C LYS A 134 0.43 8.90 -7.13
N PHE A 135 0.14 10.17 -6.90
CA PHE A 135 -0.63 11.00 -7.82
C PHE A 135 0.19 11.33 -9.08
N LYS A 136 -0.50 11.67 -10.17
CA LYS A 136 0.14 12.12 -11.42
C LYS A 136 0.99 13.39 -11.26
N ASN A 137 0.65 14.24 -10.29
CA ASN A 137 1.41 15.43 -9.93
C ASN A 137 2.64 15.14 -9.03
N GLY A 138 2.90 13.86 -8.71
CA GLY A 138 4.04 13.44 -7.90
C GLY A 138 3.78 13.38 -6.39
N LYS A 139 2.65 13.91 -5.89
CA LYS A 139 2.27 13.77 -4.47
C LYS A 139 2.11 12.29 -4.09
N LYS A 140 2.51 11.92 -2.89
CA LYS A 140 2.44 10.56 -2.36
C LYS A 140 1.62 10.52 -1.09
N VAL A 141 0.92 9.40 -0.89
CA VAL A 141 0.03 9.21 0.27
C VAL A 141 0.17 7.79 0.78
N LEU A 142 0.36 7.65 2.09
CA LEU A 142 0.20 6.37 2.77
C LEU A 142 -1.26 6.24 3.19
N VAL A 143 -1.96 5.31 2.53
CA VAL A 143 -3.39 5.06 2.77
C VAL A 143 -3.57 4.11 3.94
N TRP A 144 -2.75 3.06 3.99
CA TRP A 144 -2.84 2.05 5.02
C TRP A 144 -1.50 1.35 5.20
N TYR A 145 -1.21 0.96 6.43
CA TYR A 145 -0.03 0.20 6.80
C TYR A 145 -0.42 -0.83 7.85
N LYS A 146 0.03 -2.07 7.67
CA LYS A 146 -0.07 -3.13 8.66
C LYS A 146 1.32 -3.61 9.00
N HIS A 147 1.71 -3.29 10.22
CA HIS A 147 2.86 -3.88 10.86
C HIS A 147 2.45 -5.25 11.40
N ASN A 148 3.02 -6.32 10.86
CA ASN A 148 2.75 -7.67 11.36
C ASN A 148 3.87 -8.03 12.36
N GLU A 149 3.62 -7.83 13.65
CA GLU A 149 4.47 -8.38 14.70
C GLU A 149 4.43 -9.91 14.59
N ASN A 150 5.62 -10.54 14.61
CA ASN A 150 5.79 -11.99 14.49
C ASN A 150 5.38 -12.71 15.78
#